data_AF-G9ZVP2-F1
#
_entry.id   AF-G9ZVP2-F1
#
_cell.length_a   1.000
_cell.length_b   1.000
_cell.length_c   1.000
_cell.angle_alpha   90.00
_cell.angle_beta   90.00
_cell.angle_gamma   90.00
#
_symmetry.space_group_name_H-M   'P 1'
#
loop_
_entity.id
_entity.type
_entity.pdbx_description
1 polymer ?
#
loop_
_entity_poly.entity_id
_entity_poly.type
_entity_poly.pdbx_seq_one_letter_code
_entity_poly.pdbx_strand_id
1 'polypeptide(L)' 'MGALGSEAGARSEWERLTRRAPELLQGRSPQVIRFDRPDGSTMWRLRTGGFSAEAAREFCDALRAKGGACAVIGG' A
#
# COMPACT_ATOMS: atom_id res chain seq x y z
N MET A 1 -0.82 -0.96 3.27
CA MET A 1 -0.87 -1.31 1.84
C MET A 1 -1.41 -2.71 1.70
N GLY A 2 -2.46 -2.85 0.90
CA GLY A 2 -3.23 -4.09 0.81
C GLY A 2 -4.38 -3.99 -0.18
N ALA A 3 -5.29 -4.95 -0.16
CA ALA A 3 -6.53 -4.94 -0.94
C ALA A 3 -7.69 -4.49 -0.05
N LEU A 4 -8.43 -3.49 -0.50
CA LEU A 4 -9.54 -2.85 0.21
C LEU A 4 -10.85 -3.08 -0.55
N GLY A 5 -11.98 -3.08 0.16
CA GLY A 5 -13.30 -3.30 -0.44
C GLY A 5 -13.90 -2.10 -1.17
N SER A 6 -13.22 -0.96 -1.19
CA SER A 6 -13.63 0.23 -1.95
C SER A 6 -12.45 1.13 -2.30
N GLU A 7 -12.60 1.95 -3.34
CA GLU A 7 -11.60 2.95 -3.71
C GLU A 7 -11.39 3.98 -2.60
N ALA A 8 -12.48 4.44 -1.99
CA ALA A 8 -12.45 5.36 -0.86
C ALA A 8 -11.68 4.75 0.32
N GLY A 9 -11.92 3.47 0.63
CA GLY A 9 -11.17 2.75 1.66
C GLY A 9 -9.67 2.67 1.37
N ALA A 10 -9.29 2.48 0.11
CA ALA A 10 -7.87 2.50 -0.29
C ALA A 10 -7.24 3.89 -0.10
N ARG A 11 -7.96 4.98 -0.41
CA ARG A 11 -7.48 6.35 -0.19
C ARG A 11 -7.36 6.69 1.31
N SER A 12 -8.38 6.36 2.11
CA SER A 12 -8.35 6.58 3.56
C SER A 12 -7.23 5.79 4.25
N GLU A 13 -6.97 4.56 3.80
CA GLU A 13 -5.84 3.77 4.30
C GLU A 13 -4.50 4.43 3.95
N TRP A 14 -4.34 5.00 2.77
CA TRP A 14 -3.14 5.76 2.42
C TRP A 14 -2.91 6.93 3.36
N GLU A 15 -3.94 7.76 3.58
CA GLU A 15 -3.84 8.90 4.50
C GLU A 15 -3.50 8.46 5.93
N ARG A 16 -4.09 7.36 6.40
CA ARG A 16 -3.77 6.78 7.72
C ARG A 16 -2.31 6.38 7.81
N LEU A 17 -1.78 5.71 6.77
CA LEU A 17 -0.36 5.32 6.73
C LEU A 17 0.55 6.56 6.67
N THR A 18 0.21 7.57 5.87
CA THR A 18 0.98 8.82 5.77
C THR A 18 1.06 9.55 7.11
N ARG A 19 -0.02 9.56 7.90
CA ARG A 19 0.01 10.12 9.26
C ARG A 19 0.87 9.30 10.23
N ARG A 20 0.94 7.99 10.04
CA ARG A 20 1.63 7.06 10.96
C ARG A 20 3.12 6.88 10.64
N ALA A 21 3.49 7.07 9.38
CA ALA A 21 4.86 6.94 8.89
C ALA A 21 5.19 8.07 7.88
N PRO A 22 5.10 9.35 8.30
CA PRO A 22 5.31 10.48 7.40
C PRO A 22 6.70 10.45 6.75
N GLU A 23 7.75 10.05 7.46
CA GLU A 23 9.11 9.96 6.93
C GLU A 23 9.27 8.91 5.82
N LEU A 24 8.41 7.89 5.80
CA LEU A 24 8.45 6.85 4.77
C LEU A 24 7.64 7.24 3.54
N LEU A 25 6.54 7.97 3.74
CA LEU A 25 5.50 8.21 2.73
C LEU A 25 5.47 9.64 2.19
N GLN A 26 6.15 10.59 2.83
CA GLN A 26 6.29 11.96 2.33
C GLN A 26 6.91 11.96 0.94
N GLY A 27 6.31 12.73 0.02
CA GLY A 27 6.74 12.81 -1.37
C GLY A 27 6.43 11.56 -2.21
N ARG A 28 5.81 10.52 -1.64
CA ARG A 28 5.35 9.35 -2.39
C ARG A 28 3.88 9.49 -2.76
N SER A 29 3.50 8.84 -3.86
CA SER A 29 2.13 8.83 -4.36
C SER A 29 1.54 7.42 -4.30
N PRO A 30 0.28 7.28 -3.86
CA PRO A 30 -0.40 5.99 -3.89
C PRO A 30 -0.74 5.61 -5.33
N GLN A 31 -0.73 4.31 -5.60
CA GLN A 31 -1.38 3.68 -6.73
C GLN A 31 -2.57 2.88 -6.20
N VAL A 32 -3.77 3.19 -6.70
CA VAL A 32 -5.00 2.46 -6.37
C VAL A 32 -5.45 1.72 -7.61
N ILE A 33 -5.39 0.39 -7.57
CA ILE A 33 -5.69 -0.47 -8.72
C ILE A 33 -6.96 -1.27 -8.42
N ARG A 34 -8.00 -1.08 -9.22
CA ARG A 34 -9.21 -1.91 -9.19
C ARG A 34 -8.89 -3.31 -9.74
N PHE A 35 -9.38 -4.35 -9.06
CA PHE A 35 -9.40 -5.70 -9.59
C PHE A 35 -10.69 -6.41 -9.17
N ASP A 36 -11.32 -7.10 -10.12
CA ASP A 36 -12.49 -7.93 -9.85
C ASP A 36 -12.02 -9.36 -9.56
N ARG A 37 -12.57 -9.99 -8.52
CA ARG A 37 -12.26 -11.37 -8.14
C ARG A 37 -13.18 -12.35 -8.86
N PRO A 38 -12.77 -13.64 -8.98
CA PRO A 38 -13.62 -14.68 -9.54
C PRO A 38 -14.94 -14.91 -8.78
N ASP A 39 -15.00 -14.55 -7.50
CA ASP A 39 -16.21 -14.60 -6.67
C ASP A 39 -17.20 -13.44 -6.94
N GLY A 40 -16.90 -12.57 -7.92
CA GLY A 40 -17.71 -11.42 -8.29
C GLY A 40 -17.48 -10.18 -7.42
N SER A 41 -16.62 -10.24 -6.39
CA SER A 41 -16.31 -9.07 -5.57
C SER A 41 -15.27 -8.17 -6.23
N THR A 42 -15.50 -6.86 -6.19
CA THR A 42 -14.49 -5.86 -6.59
C THR A 42 -13.62 -5.48 -5.41
N MET A 43 -12.32 -5.36 -5.65
CA MET A 43 -11.35 -4.93 -4.66
C MET A 43 -10.42 -3.85 -5.23
N TRP A 44 -9.84 -3.06 -4.35
CA TRP A 44 -8.94 -1.96 -4.69
C TRP A 44 -7.61 -2.16 -3.99
N ARG A 45 -6.56 -2.41 -4.76
CA ARG A 45 -5.21 -2.62 -4.23
C ARG A 45 -4.50 -1.28 -4.09
N LEU A 46 -4.11 -0.95 -2.87
CA LEU A 46 -3.26 0.19 -2.55
C LEU A 46 -1.78 -0.21 -2.59
N ARG A 47 -0.99 0.45 -3.44
CA ARG A 47 0.46 0.25 -3.62
C ARG A 47 1.21 1.59 -3.61
N THR A 48 2.52 1.54 -3.44
CA THR A 48 3.46 2.60 -3.86
C THR A 48 4.66 1.93 -4.52
N GLY A 49 5.32 2.63 -5.44
CA GLY A 49 6.38 2.07 -6.28
C GLY A 49 7.64 2.91 -6.33
N GLY A 50 8.51 2.60 -7.30
CA GLY A 50 9.80 3.27 -7.51
C GLY A 50 10.94 2.72 -6.66
N PHE A 51 10.88 1.43 -6.30
CA PHE A 51 11.90 0.75 -5.49
C PHE A 51 12.64 -0.31 -6.31
N SER A 52 13.91 -0.55 -5.97
CA SER A 52 14.55 -1.85 -6.24
C SER A 52 13.92 -2.94 -5.34
N ALA A 53 14.26 -4.21 -5.58
CA ALA A 53 13.76 -5.31 -4.76
C ALA A 53 14.19 -5.19 -3.29
N GLU A 54 15.43 -4.78 -3.05
CA GLU A 54 16.01 -4.56 -1.72
C GLU A 54 15.32 -3.39 -1.04
N ALA A 55 15.22 -2.24 -1.73
CA ALA A 55 14.58 -1.04 -1.19
C ALA A 55 13.09 -1.26 -0.88
N ALA A 56 12.40 -2.11 -1.65
CA ALA A 56 11.01 -2.47 -1.38
C ALA A 56 10.86 -3.28 -0.09
N ARG A 57 11.80 -4.21 0.17
CA ARG A 57 11.83 -5.02 1.41
C ARG A 57 12.08 -4.13 2.62
N GLU A 58 13.11 -3.30 2.59
CA GLU A 58 13.44 -2.36 3.67
C GLU A 58 12.28 -1.41 3.97
N PHE A 59 11.66 -0.86 2.92
CA PHE A 59 10.49 -0.01 3.07
C PHE A 59 9.33 -0.74 3.77
N CYS A 60 9.04 -1.98 3.35
CA CYS A 60 7.98 -2.77 3.97
C CYS A 60 8.30 -3.15 5.42
N ASP A 61 9.55 -3.42 5.75
CA ASP A 61 9.98 -3.70 7.12
C ASP A 61 9.79 -2.47 8.01
N ALA A 62 10.24 -1.29 7.55
CA ALA A 62 10.07 -0.04 8.27
C ALA A 62 8.59 0.31 8.48
N LEU A 63 7.75 0.10 7.45
CA LEU A 63 6.31 0.38 7.56
C LEU A 63 5.61 -0.59 8.52
N ARG A 64 6.00 -1.88 8.51
CA ARG A 64 5.49 -2.89 9.46
C ARG A 64 5.93 -2.63 10.89
N ALA A 65 7.17 -2.20 11.11
CA ALA A 65 7.65 -1.79 12.43
C ALA A 65 6.85 -0.60 12.99
N LYS A 66 6.36 0.27 12.11
CA LYS A 66 5.43 1.34 12.45
C LYS A 66 3.99 0.86 12.57
N GLY A 67 3.65 -0.41 12.42
CA GLY A 67 2.28 -0.96 12.53
C GLY A 67 1.40 -0.72 11.30
N GLY A 68 1.99 -0.46 10.14
CA GLY A 68 1.30 -0.46 8.85
C GLY A 68 1.38 -1.83 8.18
N ALA A 69 0.33 -2.23 7.46
CA ALA A 69 0.41 -3.40 6.59
C ALA A 69 1.30 -3.10 5.37
N CYS A 70 2.20 -4.02 5.00
CA CYS A 70 3.00 -3.92 3.78
C CYS A 70 3.35 -5.32 3.27
N ALA A 71 3.28 -5.50 1.96
CA ALA A 71 3.76 -6.69 1.28
C ALA A 71 4.45 -6.26 -0.02
N VAL A 72 5.64 -6.80 -0.27
CA VAL A 72 6.34 -6.62 -1.54
C VAL A 72 5.67 -7.52 -2.58
N ILE A 73 5.17 -6.93 -3.66
CA ILE A 73 4.53 -7.64 -4.76
C ILE A 73 5.39 -7.42 -5.99
N GLY A 74 6.25 -8.39 -6.29
CA GLY A 74 7.25 -8.32 -7.35
C GLY A 74 8.54 -9.01 -6.93
N GLY A 75 8.76 -10.19 -7.50
CA GLY A 75 10.06 -10.81 -7.74
C GLY A 75 10.12 -11.12 -9.23
#